data_AF-F8DAV3-F1
#
_entry.id   AF-F8DAV3-F1
#
_cell.length_a   1.000
_cell.length_b   1.000
_cell.length_c   1.000
_cell.angle_alpha   90.00
_cell.angle_beta   90.00
_cell.angle_gamma   90.00
#
_symmetry.space_group_name_H-M   'P 1'
#
loop_
_entity.id
_entity.type
_entity.pdbx_description
1 polymer ?
#
loop_
_entity_poly.entity_id
_entity_poly.type
_entity_poly.pdbx_seq_one_letter_code
_entity_poly.pdbx_strand_id
1 'polypeptide(L)'
;MPYLFVHFREKRTPDGEQVYFGISEDGFHWEAVNGGDPILWSYKGDKGVRDCTITRTTDGRFVIMGTDLSLAYGMPNQYDGSWEEINRNGSDALVLWESENLVDWSDQRMVELGDGQFGCLWAPDITYDAENGDYVVHWSSSHRSDEYEEKAIYYARTDSFETFSEPELLYRKDDSGVIDSAMYEENGSYYCFLKSDENPTGIILVKSDRPTGPFTRVSAFDRTMEGLEGARYEAPTAVRLEDGRWCLFLDYFGGSPETQGYVPFVAESLEGEFVRANEEFSFPYGFKHGTILPITGEEYERLQEYEKDPSER
;
A
#
# COMPACT_ATOMS: atom_id res chain seq x y z
N MET A 1 -0.89 20.41 8.43
CA MET A 1 -1.96 19.40 8.31
C MET A 1 -1.33 18.07 8.68
N PRO A 2 -1.79 17.34 9.71
CA PRO A 2 -1.10 16.13 10.13
C PRO A 2 -1.46 14.90 9.26
N TYR A 3 -0.58 13.91 9.28
CA TYR A 3 -0.67 12.68 8.50
C TYR A 3 -0.43 11.44 9.36
N LEU A 4 -1.10 10.34 9.00
CA LEU A 4 -0.88 8.99 9.50
C LEU A 4 -0.27 8.15 8.37
N PHE A 5 0.80 7.41 8.65
CA PHE A 5 1.39 6.40 7.78
C PHE A 5 1.11 5.02 8.36
N VAL A 6 0.27 4.24 7.69
CA VAL A 6 0.01 2.84 8.03
C VAL A 6 0.94 1.96 7.21
N HIS A 7 1.81 1.19 7.87
CA HIS A 7 2.90 0.46 7.23
C HIS A 7 3.24 -0.82 7.99
N PHE A 8 4.13 -1.64 7.44
CA PHE A 8 4.78 -2.74 8.16
C PHE A 8 6.29 -2.51 8.33
N ARG A 9 6.97 -3.36 9.10
CA ARG A 9 8.42 -3.30 9.30
C ARG A 9 9.10 -4.57 8.77
N GLU A 10 10.08 -4.47 7.90
CA GLU A 10 10.79 -5.69 7.50
C GLU A 10 11.73 -6.19 8.62
N LYS A 11 11.32 -7.24 9.33
CA LYS A 11 12.13 -7.96 10.32
C LYS A 11 12.04 -9.46 10.06
N ARG A 12 13.01 -10.21 10.57
CA ARG A 12 13.01 -11.69 10.53
C ARG A 12 12.14 -12.33 11.61
N THR A 13 11.59 -11.52 12.50
CA THR A 13 10.72 -11.95 13.59
C THR A 13 9.26 -11.62 13.26
N PRO A 14 8.29 -12.39 13.80
CA PRO A 14 6.87 -12.22 13.47
C PRO A 14 6.28 -10.82 13.67
N ASP A 15 6.87 -10.02 14.56
CA ASP A 15 6.44 -8.65 14.79
C ASP A 15 6.72 -7.73 13.60
N GLY A 16 7.67 -8.05 12.71
CA GLY A 16 7.94 -7.23 11.54
C GLY A 16 6.75 -7.12 10.59
N GLU A 17 6.07 -8.23 10.38
CA GLU A 17 5.00 -8.33 9.40
C GLU A 17 3.67 -8.11 10.10
N GLN A 18 3.49 -6.95 10.72
CA GLN A 18 2.28 -6.52 11.44
C GLN A 18 1.98 -5.06 11.11
N VAL A 19 0.83 -4.54 11.54
CA VAL A 19 0.45 -3.16 11.23
C VAL A 19 1.09 -2.20 12.24
N TYR A 20 1.85 -1.24 11.73
CA TYR A 20 2.50 -0.16 12.48
C TYR A 20 2.00 1.20 11.99
N PHE A 21 1.96 2.16 12.91
CA PHE A 21 1.61 3.55 12.60
C PHE A 21 2.81 4.48 12.81
N GLY A 22 2.95 5.43 11.90
CA GLY A 22 3.77 6.62 12.07
C GLY A 22 2.91 7.87 11.89
N ILE A 23 3.24 8.94 12.59
CA ILE A 23 2.53 10.23 12.48
C ILE A 23 3.49 11.36 12.12
N SER A 24 3.00 12.37 11.42
CA SER A 24 3.78 13.55 11.05
C SER A 24 2.89 14.80 11.02
N GLU A 25 3.39 15.93 11.50
CA GLU A 25 2.67 17.21 11.42
C GLU A 25 2.76 17.86 10.03
N ASP A 26 3.80 17.53 9.26
CA ASP A 26 4.17 18.20 8.01
C ASP A 26 4.31 17.25 6.80
N GLY A 27 4.40 15.94 7.03
CA GLY A 27 4.59 14.92 6.01
C GLY A 27 6.07 14.59 5.74
N PHE A 28 6.99 15.28 6.41
CA PHE A 28 8.44 15.18 6.22
C PHE A 28 9.11 14.50 7.42
N HIS A 29 8.70 14.88 8.63
CA HIS A 29 9.26 14.39 9.88
C HIS A 29 8.29 13.44 10.54
N TRP A 30 8.61 12.14 10.51
CA TRP A 30 7.75 11.08 11.02
C TRP A 30 8.20 10.62 12.40
N GLU A 31 7.22 10.34 13.25
CA GLU A 31 7.37 9.79 14.60
C GLU A 31 6.66 8.44 14.70
N ALA A 32 7.16 7.55 15.56
CA ALA A 32 6.55 6.25 15.79
C ALA A 32 5.38 6.36 16.79
N VAL A 33 4.28 5.66 16.51
CA VAL A 33 3.17 5.49 17.47
C VAL A 33 3.43 4.25 18.33
N ASN A 34 2.84 4.21 19.54
CA ASN A 34 2.93 3.06 20.46
C ASN A 34 4.38 2.62 20.77
N GLY A 35 5.30 3.58 20.90
CA GLY A 35 6.72 3.30 21.14
C GLY A 35 7.43 2.53 20.01
N GLY A 36 6.82 2.42 18.83
CA GLY A 36 7.34 1.62 17.71
C GLY A 36 7.02 0.13 17.77
N ASP A 37 6.07 -0.28 18.63
CA ASP A 37 5.48 -1.62 18.69
C ASP A 37 4.26 -1.74 17.75
N PRO A 38 3.87 -2.96 17.32
CA PRO A 38 2.70 -3.16 16.47
C PRO A 38 1.42 -2.58 17.06
N ILE A 39 0.58 -1.99 16.21
CA ILE A 39 -0.77 -1.54 16.55
C ILE A 39 -1.74 -2.73 16.45
N LEU A 40 -1.74 -3.42 15.31
CA LEU A 40 -2.58 -4.58 15.02
C LEU A 40 -1.74 -5.81 14.73
N TRP A 41 -2.20 -6.94 15.24
CA TRP A 41 -1.62 -8.25 15.00
C TRP A 41 -2.57 -9.11 14.15
N SER A 42 -2.01 -9.82 13.18
CA SER A 42 -2.70 -10.89 12.45
C SER A 42 -2.55 -12.21 13.20
N TYR A 43 -3.68 -12.80 13.55
CA TYR A 43 -3.77 -14.11 14.22
C TYR A 43 -4.41 -15.19 13.32
N LYS A 44 -4.99 -14.78 12.19
CA LYS A 44 -5.61 -15.65 11.16
C LYS A 44 -4.75 -15.67 9.89
N GLY A 45 -5.08 -16.58 8.97
CA GLY A 45 -4.36 -16.74 7.71
C GLY A 45 -2.90 -17.09 7.93
N ASP A 46 -2.03 -16.41 7.20
CA ASP A 46 -0.57 -16.53 7.28
C ASP A 46 0.02 -15.86 8.54
N LYS A 47 -0.79 -15.11 9.29
CA LYS A 47 -0.41 -14.44 10.56
C LYS A 47 0.64 -13.34 10.40
N GLY A 48 0.78 -12.82 9.20
CA GLY A 48 1.52 -11.61 8.91
C GLY A 48 0.68 -10.65 8.08
N VAL A 49 0.95 -9.36 8.23
CA VAL A 49 0.36 -8.28 7.47
C VAL A 49 1.48 -7.51 6.79
N ARG A 50 1.36 -7.35 5.48
CA ARG A 50 2.25 -6.52 4.67
C ARG A 50 1.42 -5.56 3.84
N ASP A 51 2.10 -4.56 3.26
CA ASP A 51 1.55 -3.71 2.21
C ASP A 51 0.20 -3.09 2.61
N CYS A 52 0.20 -2.38 3.75
CA CYS A 52 -1.02 -1.91 4.38
C CYS A 52 -1.59 -0.70 3.64
N THR A 53 -2.90 -0.69 3.37
CA THR A 53 -3.62 0.50 2.95
C THR A 53 -4.61 0.95 4.02
N ILE A 54 -4.94 2.24 4.02
CA ILE A 54 -5.95 2.82 4.89
C ILE A 54 -6.82 3.79 4.12
N THR A 55 -8.12 3.79 4.38
CA THR A 55 -9.03 4.83 3.89
C THR A 55 -9.94 5.35 4.99
N ARG A 56 -10.33 6.63 4.90
CA ARG A 56 -11.46 7.17 5.65
C ARG A 56 -12.69 7.07 4.77
N THR A 57 -13.67 6.30 5.22
CA THR A 57 -14.92 6.09 4.51
C THR A 57 -15.83 7.33 4.56
N THR A 58 -16.84 7.39 3.70
CA THR A 58 -17.76 8.52 3.59
C THR A 58 -18.64 8.71 4.84
N ASP A 59 -18.80 7.67 5.64
CA ASP A 59 -19.48 7.73 6.94
C ASP A 59 -18.53 8.08 8.11
N GLY A 60 -17.24 8.25 7.83
CA GLY A 60 -16.22 8.70 8.80
C GLY A 60 -15.43 7.58 9.47
N ARG A 61 -15.75 6.31 9.25
CA ARG A 61 -14.96 5.17 9.75
C ARG A 61 -13.65 5.04 8.99
N PHE A 62 -12.66 4.39 9.62
CA PHE A 62 -11.39 4.02 9.02
C PHE A 62 -11.37 2.53 8.72
N VAL A 63 -10.88 2.18 7.53
CA VAL A 63 -10.69 0.79 7.12
C VAL A 63 -9.22 0.60 6.80
N ILE A 64 -8.59 -0.40 7.42
CA ILE A 64 -7.27 -0.89 7.04
C ILE A 64 -7.44 -2.20 6.29
N MET A 65 -6.74 -2.34 5.17
CA MET A 65 -6.54 -3.62 4.49
C MET A 65 -5.05 -3.91 4.32
N GLY A 66 -4.68 -5.16 4.13
CA GLY A 66 -3.30 -5.54 3.84
C GLY A 66 -3.17 -6.93 3.27
N THR A 67 -1.99 -7.24 2.74
CA THR A 67 -1.60 -8.57 2.30
C THR A 67 -1.54 -9.53 3.50
N ASP A 68 -2.24 -10.67 3.42
CA ASP A 68 -2.05 -11.78 4.36
C ASP A 68 -0.80 -12.57 3.98
N LEU A 69 0.33 -12.22 4.57
CA LEU A 69 1.60 -12.90 4.31
C LEU A 69 2.56 -12.75 5.48
N SER A 70 3.09 -13.87 5.96
CA SER A 70 4.24 -13.89 6.84
C SER A 70 5.40 -14.66 6.21
N LEU A 71 6.51 -13.99 5.94
CA LEU A 71 7.77 -14.64 5.64
C LEU A 71 8.37 -15.29 6.89
N ALA A 72 8.21 -14.67 8.07
CA ALA A 72 8.77 -15.22 9.31
C ALA A 72 8.18 -16.60 9.65
N TYR A 73 6.87 -16.79 9.46
CA TYR A 73 6.22 -18.08 9.64
C TYR A 73 6.14 -18.91 8.36
N GLY A 74 5.78 -18.31 7.24
CA GLY A 74 5.41 -19.01 6.01
C GLY A 74 6.60 -19.54 5.24
N MET A 75 7.67 -18.76 5.05
CA MET A 75 8.82 -19.21 4.22
C MET A 75 9.40 -20.56 4.65
N PRO A 76 9.73 -20.81 5.92
CA PRO A 76 10.31 -22.10 6.31
C PRO A 76 9.30 -23.26 6.44
N ASN A 77 7.99 -22.99 6.49
CA ASN A 77 6.98 -24.00 6.89
C ASN A 77 5.89 -24.28 5.84
N GLN A 78 5.49 -23.27 5.07
CA GLN A 78 4.37 -23.31 4.14
C GLN A 78 4.83 -23.17 2.69
N TYR A 79 5.87 -22.37 2.46
CA TYR A 79 6.31 -21.98 1.12
C TYR A 79 7.65 -22.56 0.68
N ASP A 80 8.28 -23.42 1.51
CA ASP A 80 9.55 -24.08 1.23
C ASP A 80 10.69 -23.13 0.77
N GLY A 81 10.67 -21.89 1.27
CA GLY A 81 11.62 -20.84 0.88
C GLY A 81 11.48 -20.35 -0.56
N SER A 82 10.34 -20.59 -1.21
CA SER A 82 10.10 -20.33 -2.63
C SER A 82 9.11 -19.18 -2.83
N TRP A 83 9.58 -18.10 -3.45
CA TRP A 83 8.69 -17.05 -3.94
C TRP A 83 7.76 -17.58 -5.04
N GLU A 84 8.19 -18.50 -5.89
CA GLU A 84 7.33 -19.11 -6.91
C GLU A 84 6.12 -19.81 -6.26
N GLU A 85 6.31 -20.41 -5.09
CA GLU A 85 5.23 -21.05 -4.34
C GLU A 85 4.23 -20.03 -3.81
N ILE A 86 4.69 -18.92 -3.20
CA ILE A 86 3.79 -17.84 -2.74
C ILE A 86 3.06 -17.19 -3.92
N ASN A 87 3.73 -17.09 -5.07
CA ASN A 87 3.12 -16.53 -6.28
C ASN A 87 2.00 -17.40 -6.84
N ARG A 88 1.93 -18.69 -6.53
CA ARG A 88 0.94 -19.62 -7.12
C ARG A 88 -0.07 -20.14 -6.10
N ASN A 89 0.37 -20.30 -4.86
CA ASN A 89 -0.34 -20.95 -3.77
C ASN A 89 -0.24 -20.10 -2.47
N GLY A 90 -0.03 -18.79 -2.61
CA GLY A 90 -0.08 -17.86 -1.49
C GLY A 90 -1.50 -17.66 -0.98
N SER A 91 -1.65 -16.87 0.08
CA SER A 91 -2.98 -16.49 0.57
C SER A 91 -3.79 -15.81 -0.53
N ASP A 92 -5.01 -16.29 -0.73
CA ASP A 92 -6.02 -15.73 -1.63
C ASP A 92 -6.99 -14.78 -0.91
N ALA A 93 -6.57 -14.30 0.26
CA ALA A 93 -7.33 -13.38 1.10
C ALA A 93 -6.50 -12.14 1.46
N LEU A 94 -7.23 -11.04 1.69
CA LEU A 94 -6.70 -9.85 2.36
C LEU A 94 -7.11 -9.87 3.83
N VAL A 95 -6.35 -9.18 4.67
CA VAL A 95 -6.77 -8.89 6.04
C VAL A 95 -7.48 -7.53 6.10
N LEU A 96 -8.45 -7.38 7.01
CA LEU A 96 -9.17 -6.14 7.21
C LEU A 96 -9.47 -5.85 8.68
N TRP A 97 -9.36 -4.58 9.05
CA TRP A 97 -9.82 -4.02 10.33
C TRP A 97 -10.57 -2.70 10.11
N GLU A 98 -11.50 -2.40 11.02
CA GLU A 98 -12.26 -1.14 11.02
C GLU A 98 -12.10 -0.41 12.35
N SER A 99 -12.16 0.92 12.32
CA SER A 99 -12.14 1.76 13.51
C SER A 99 -12.97 3.03 13.30
N GLU A 100 -13.55 3.55 14.38
CA GLU A 100 -14.19 4.87 14.37
C GLU A 100 -13.22 6.00 14.75
N ASN A 101 -12.05 5.66 15.32
CA ASN A 101 -11.20 6.64 16.01
C ASN A 101 -9.69 6.40 15.89
N LEU A 102 -9.26 5.45 15.05
CA LEU A 102 -7.87 5.05 14.81
C LEU A 102 -7.14 4.33 15.96
N VAL A 103 -7.77 4.13 17.12
CA VAL A 103 -7.15 3.46 18.28
C VAL A 103 -7.92 2.23 18.75
N ASP A 104 -9.25 2.26 18.63
CA ASP A 104 -10.11 1.12 18.90
C ASP A 104 -10.46 0.44 17.57
N TRP A 105 -9.94 -0.76 17.37
CA TRP A 105 -10.11 -1.52 16.14
C TRP A 105 -10.98 -2.75 16.33
N SER A 106 -11.69 -3.14 15.28
CA SER A 106 -12.46 -4.39 15.22
C SER A 106 -11.58 -5.62 15.39
N ASP A 107 -12.19 -6.80 15.52
CA ASP A 107 -11.45 -8.05 15.32
C ASP A 107 -10.96 -8.16 13.87
N GLN A 108 -9.85 -8.88 13.67
CA GLN A 108 -9.34 -9.20 12.32
C GLN A 108 -10.39 -9.95 11.50
N ARG A 109 -10.65 -9.48 10.29
CA ARG A 109 -11.43 -10.19 9.27
C ARG A 109 -10.54 -10.62 8.11
N MET A 110 -10.80 -11.82 7.57
CA MET A 110 -10.22 -12.27 6.30
C MET A 110 -11.21 -11.95 5.19
N VAL A 111 -10.74 -11.35 4.11
CA VAL A 111 -11.53 -10.94 2.96
C VAL A 111 -11.06 -11.75 1.76
N GLU A 112 -11.87 -12.73 1.36
CA GLU A 112 -11.62 -13.58 0.20
C GLU A 112 -12.14 -12.85 -1.06
N LEU A 113 -11.23 -12.31 -1.88
CA LEU A 113 -11.55 -11.59 -3.13
C LEU A 113 -11.07 -12.44 -4.31
N GLY A 114 -11.85 -13.43 -4.70
CA GLY A 114 -11.40 -14.34 -5.73
C GLY A 114 -12.48 -15.21 -6.33
N ASP A 115 -12.21 -15.69 -7.52
CA ASP A 115 -12.93 -16.78 -8.18
C ASP A 115 -12.26 -18.15 -7.93
N GLY A 116 -11.27 -18.19 -7.03
CA GLY A 116 -10.43 -19.35 -6.73
C GLY A 116 -9.32 -19.62 -7.77
N GLN A 117 -9.02 -18.66 -8.65
CA GLN A 117 -8.00 -18.81 -9.70
C GLN A 117 -6.80 -17.88 -9.54
N PHE A 118 -6.85 -16.94 -8.58
CA PHE A 118 -5.70 -16.12 -8.20
C PHE A 118 -4.64 -16.95 -7.47
N GLY A 119 -3.37 -16.65 -7.71
CA GLY A 119 -2.26 -17.33 -7.02
C GLY A 119 -1.89 -16.66 -5.70
N CYS A 120 -2.22 -15.38 -5.55
CA CYS A 120 -2.03 -14.57 -4.34
C CYS A 120 -2.81 -13.25 -4.42
N LEU A 121 -3.14 -12.62 -3.29
CA LEU A 121 -3.68 -11.25 -3.25
C LEU A 121 -2.68 -10.33 -2.52
N TRP A 122 -1.98 -9.46 -3.26
CA TRP A 122 -0.90 -8.62 -2.70
C TRP A 122 -1.13 -7.13 -2.87
N ALA A 123 -0.63 -6.35 -1.91
CA ALA A 123 -0.57 -4.90 -1.95
C ALA A 123 -1.90 -4.24 -2.34
N PRO A 124 -2.95 -4.43 -1.52
CA PRO A 124 -4.22 -3.77 -1.78
C PRO A 124 -4.08 -2.26 -1.62
N ASP A 125 -4.80 -1.51 -2.45
CA ASP A 125 -5.06 -0.10 -2.23
C ASP A 125 -6.52 0.23 -2.57
N ILE A 126 -7.02 1.37 -2.05
CA ILE A 126 -8.45 1.70 -2.04
C ILE A 126 -8.67 3.10 -2.63
N THR A 127 -9.39 3.14 -3.75
CA THR A 127 -9.80 4.40 -4.39
C THR A 127 -11.30 4.62 -4.25
N TYR A 128 -11.72 5.78 -3.74
CA TYR A 128 -13.14 6.15 -3.73
C TYR A 128 -13.59 6.65 -5.11
N ASP A 129 -14.68 6.06 -5.61
CA ASP A 129 -15.32 6.44 -6.86
C ASP A 129 -16.57 7.30 -6.55
N ALA A 130 -16.37 8.61 -6.56
CA ALA A 130 -17.43 9.56 -6.22
C ALA A 130 -18.62 9.55 -7.22
N GLU A 131 -18.43 9.08 -8.45
CA GLU A 131 -19.51 8.98 -9.44
C GLU A 131 -20.49 7.87 -9.07
N ASN A 132 -19.97 6.73 -8.61
CA ASN A 132 -20.77 5.55 -8.23
C ASN A 132 -21.11 5.50 -6.73
N GLY A 133 -20.39 6.25 -5.90
CA GLY A 133 -20.59 6.28 -4.45
C GLY A 133 -20.06 5.03 -3.75
N ASP A 134 -19.06 4.38 -4.32
CA ASP A 134 -18.45 3.14 -3.83
C ASP A 134 -16.91 3.22 -3.82
N TYR A 135 -16.27 2.14 -3.41
CA TYR A 135 -14.83 1.99 -3.33
C TYR A 135 -14.36 0.94 -4.31
N VAL A 136 -13.28 1.25 -5.02
CA VAL A 136 -12.51 0.32 -5.85
C VAL A 136 -11.34 -0.17 -5.01
N VAL A 137 -11.41 -1.42 -4.55
CA VAL A 137 -10.28 -2.10 -3.90
C VAL A 137 -9.50 -2.82 -4.98
N HIS A 138 -8.23 -2.49 -5.15
CA HIS A 138 -7.38 -3.04 -6.19
C HIS A 138 -6.09 -3.63 -5.64
N TRP A 139 -5.61 -4.71 -6.25
CA TRP A 139 -4.47 -5.50 -5.76
C TRP A 139 -3.68 -6.12 -6.89
N SER A 140 -2.46 -6.52 -6.59
CA SER A 140 -1.57 -7.25 -7.49
C SER A 140 -1.82 -8.74 -7.37
N SER A 141 -1.93 -9.43 -8.50
CA SER A 141 -2.10 -10.88 -8.50
C SER A 141 -1.58 -11.56 -9.76
N SER A 142 -1.05 -12.77 -9.59
CA SER A 142 -0.91 -13.75 -10.66
C SER A 142 -2.24 -14.49 -10.84
N HIS A 143 -2.53 -14.97 -12.04
CA HIS A 143 -3.81 -15.63 -12.29
C HIS A 143 -3.64 -16.89 -13.13
N ARG A 144 -4.56 -17.84 -12.97
CA ARG A 144 -4.52 -19.10 -13.72
C ARG A 144 -4.69 -18.93 -15.22
N SER A 145 -5.37 -17.86 -15.66
CA SER A 145 -5.68 -17.61 -17.07
C SER A 145 -4.45 -17.50 -17.97
N ASP A 146 -3.33 -17.09 -17.39
CA ASP A 146 -2.01 -16.90 -18.01
C ASP A 146 -0.95 -17.76 -17.30
N GLU A 147 -1.36 -18.94 -16.80
CA GLU A 147 -0.48 -19.91 -16.13
C GLU A 147 0.37 -19.33 -14.98
N TYR A 148 -0.13 -18.27 -14.34
CA TYR A 148 0.55 -17.52 -13.29
C TYR A 148 1.89 -16.90 -13.72
N GLU A 149 2.08 -16.63 -15.02
CA GLU A 149 3.35 -16.10 -15.56
C GLU A 149 3.58 -14.65 -15.11
N GLU A 150 2.65 -13.74 -15.41
CA GLU A 150 2.79 -12.31 -15.15
C GLU A 150 1.74 -11.82 -14.17
N LYS A 151 2.13 -10.84 -13.34
CA LYS A 151 1.17 -10.15 -12.48
C LYS A 151 0.45 -9.04 -13.21
N ALA A 152 -0.81 -8.87 -12.85
CA ALA A 152 -1.61 -7.74 -13.25
C ALA A 152 -2.31 -7.16 -12.02
N ILE A 153 -2.93 -6.00 -12.22
CA ILE A 153 -3.76 -5.37 -11.19
C ILE A 153 -5.21 -5.77 -11.44
N TYR A 154 -5.84 -6.31 -10.41
CA TYR A 154 -7.26 -6.65 -10.38
C TYR A 154 -7.98 -5.74 -9.40
N TYR A 155 -9.30 -5.65 -9.51
CA TYR A 155 -10.11 -4.88 -8.60
C TYR A 155 -11.46 -5.53 -8.30
N ALA A 156 -12.04 -5.15 -7.17
CA ALA A 156 -13.42 -5.43 -6.80
C ALA A 156 -14.04 -4.14 -6.20
N ARG A 157 -15.35 -4.01 -6.32
CA ARG A 157 -16.11 -2.87 -5.80
C ARG A 157 -16.81 -3.20 -4.50
N THR A 158 -16.90 -2.22 -3.60
CA THR A 158 -17.67 -2.32 -2.35
C THR A 158 -18.17 -0.94 -1.94
N ASP A 159 -19.35 -0.86 -1.34
CA ASP A 159 -19.90 0.39 -0.76
C ASP A 159 -19.75 0.44 0.77
N SER A 160 -19.43 -0.70 1.39
CA SER A 160 -19.55 -0.93 2.83
C SER A 160 -18.37 -1.69 3.43
N PHE A 161 -17.49 -2.22 2.58
CA PHE A 161 -16.46 -3.20 2.91
C PHE A 161 -17.01 -4.54 3.43
N GLU A 162 -18.32 -4.74 3.53
CA GLU A 162 -18.89 -6.02 3.98
C GLU A 162 -18.95 -7.06 2.87
N THR A 163 -19.36 -6.63 1.69
CA THR A 163 -19.45 -7.46 0.49
C THR A 163 -18.70 -6.81 -0.65
N PHE A 164 -18.12 -7.63 -1.51
CA PHE A 164 -17.34 -7.20 -2.66
C PHE A 164 -17.92 -7.79 -3.95
N SER A 165 -17.80 -7.07 -5.06
CA SER A 165 -18.14 -7.58 -6.39
C SER A 165 -17.22 -8.72 -6.80
N GLU A 166 -17.59 -9.43 -7.88
CA GLU A 166 -16.64 -10.32 -8.55
C GLU A 166 -15.41 -9.53 -9.03
N PRO A 167 -14.20 -10.11 -8.94
CA PRO A 167 -12.97 -9.46 -9.41
C PRO A 167 -12.96 -9.22 -10.92
N GLU A 168 -12.44 -8.06 -11.33
CA GLU A 168 -12.22 -7.67 -12.72
C GLU A 168 -10.77 -7.23 -12.94
N LEU A 169 -10.28 -7.31 -14.18
CA LEU A 169 -8.96 -6.81 -14.54
C LEU A 169 -8.97 -5.27 -14.54
N LEU A 170 -8.13 -4.65 -13.71
CA LEU A 170 -7.96 -3.21 -13.68
C LEU A 170 -6.93 -2.74 -14.71
N TYR A 171 -5.74 -3.33 -14.67
CA TYR A 171 -4.64 -2.94 -15.53
C TYR A 171 -3.67 -4.11 -15.74
N ARG A 172 -3.36 -4.37 -17.01
CA ARG A 172 -2.28 -5.27 -17.44
C ARG A 172 -1.41 -4.52 -18.43
N LYS A 173 -0.11 -4.71 -18.31
CA LYS A 173 0.88 -4.25 -19.28
C LYS A 173 1.15 -5.38 -20.28
N ASP A 174 1.22 -5.06 -21.56
CA ASP A 174 1.24 -6.06 -22.64
C ASP A 174 2.56 -6.84 -22.73
N ASP A 175 3.63 -6.32 -22.15
CA ASP A 175 5.01 -6.75 -22.37
C ASP A 175 5.83 -6.95 -21.07
N SER A 176 5.19 -6.92 -19.89
CA SER A 176 5.77 -7.32 -18.59
C SER A 176 4.71 -7.34 -17.48
N GLY A 177 5.05 -7.93 -16.33
CA GLY A 177 4.28 -7.82 -15.10
C GLY A 177 4.27 -6.42 -14.49
N VAL A 178 3.24 -6.17 -13.68
CA VAL A 178 3.08 -4.98 -12.84
C VAL A 178 2.51 -5.35 -11.47
N ILE A 179 2.96 -4.63 -10.44
CA ILE A 179 2.48 -4.75 -9.05
C ILE A 179 2.35 -3.36 -8.39
N ASP A 180 1.91 -3.37 -7.14
CA ASP A 180 1.90 -2.22 -6.21
C ASP A 180 1.18 -1.00 -6.79
N SER A 181 -0.08 -1.20 -7.17
CA SER A 181 -0.95 -0.11 -7.62
C SER A 181 -1.25 0.86 -6.48
N ALA A 182 -0.93 2.14 -6.68
CA ALA A 182 -1.34 3.22 -5.79
C ALA A 182 -1.99 4.36 -6.59
N MET A 183 -3.25 4.68 -6.30
CA MET A 183 -4.07 5.53 -7.16
C MET A 183 -4.60 6.77 -6.46
N TYR A 184 -4.46 7.91 -7.14
CA TYR A 184 -4.83 9.23 -6.62
C TYR A 184 -5.60 10.03 -7.66
N GLU A 185 -6.57 10.83 -7.21
CA GLU A 185 -7.35 11.72 -8.06
C GLU A 185 -6.77 13.14 -8.00
N GLU A 186 -6.62 13.76 -9.17
CA GLU A 186 -6.32 15.19 -9.29
C GLU A 186 -7.04 15.77 -10.52
N ASN A 187 -7.87 16.80 -10.28
CA ASN A 187 -8.58 17.58 -11.30
C ASN A 187 -9.50 16.75 -12.22
N GLY A 188 -10.14 15.72 -11.69
CA GLY A 188 -11.05 14.81 -12.37
C GLY A 188 -10.37 13.63 -13.07
N SER A 189 -9.05 13.49 -12.96
CA SER A 189 -8.29 12.38 -13.53
C SER A 189 -7.69 11.53 -12.42
N TYR A 190 -7.69 10.22 -12.64
CA TYR A 190 -7.09 9.21 -11.75
C TYR A 190 -5.71 8.85 -12.26
N TYR A 191 -4.71 8.95 -11.39
CA TYR A 191 -3.32 8.63 -11.66
C TYR A 191 -2.92 7.43 -10.80
N CYS A 192 -2.52 6.33 -11.43
CA CYS A 192 -2.08 5.12 -10.77
C CYS A 192 -0.57 4.94 -10.97
N PHE A 193 0.18 5.01 -9.88
CA PHE A 193 1.57 4.55 -9.84
C PHE A 193 1.59 3.02 -9.79
N LEU A 194 2.57 2.42 -10.45
CA LEU A 194 2.76 0.97 -10.53
C LEU A 194 4.25 0.66 -10.50
N LYS A 195 4.63 -0.45 -9.84
CA LYS A 195 5.92 -1.09 -10.07
C LYS A 195 5.84 -1.94 -11.33
N SER A 196 6.70 -1.64 -12.30
CA SER A 196 6.85 -2.35 -13.56
C SER A 196 8.11 -3.20 -13.54
N ASP A 197 8.00 -4.46 -13.95
CA ASP A 197 9.12 -5.40 -13.99
C ASP A 197 10.10 -5.06 -15.11
N GLU A 198 9.61 -4.75 -16.31
CA GLU A 198 10.42 -4.42 -17.48
C GLU A 198 9.79 -3.32 -18.34
N ASN A 199 10.57 -2.74 -19.26
CA ASN A 199 10.11 -1.85 -20.32
C ASN A 199 9.19 -0.67 -19.89
N PRO A 200 9.62 0.23 -18.99
CA PRO A 200 10.87 0.22 -18.22
C PRO A 200 10.73 -0.49 -16.88
N THR A 201 11.84 -0.99 -16.34
CA THR A 201 11.90 -1.49 -14.95
C THR A 201 11.90 -0.32 -13.97
N GLY A 202 10.99 -0.34 -12.99
CA GLY A 202 10.88 0.70 -11.97
C GLY A 202 9.46 1.17 -11.77
N ILE A 203 9.27 2.41 -11.30
CA ILE A 203 7.93 2.97 -11.11
C ILE A 203 7.47 3.62 -12.41
N ILE A 204 6.24 3.33 -12.82
CA ILE A 204 5.57 3.97 -13.94
C ILE A 204 4.28 4.64 -13.44
N LEU A 205 3.76 5.58 -14.25
CA LEU A 205 2.50 6.26 -13.99
C LEU A 205 1.53 6.09 -15.16
N VAL A 206 0.32 5.65 -14.87
CA VAL A 206 -0.77 5.61 -15.84
C VAL A 206 -1.93 6.46 -15.36
N LYS A 207 -2.74 6.97 -16.29
CA LYS A 207 -3.89 7.80 -15.95
C LYS A 207 -5.16 7.47 -16.72
N SER A 208 -6.30 7.78 -16.13
CA SER A 208 -7.63 7.57 -16.69
C SER A 208 -8.59 8.66 -16.21
N ASP A 209 -9.67 8.90 -16.95
CA ASP A 209 -10.78 9.76 -16.50
C ASP A 209 -11.73 9.02 -15.52
N ARG A 210 -11.48 7.73 -15.27
CA ARG A 210 -12.24 6.85 -14.37
C ARG A 210 -11.29 6.00 -13.52
N PRO A 211 -11.68 5.63 -12.28
CA PRO A 211 -10.83 4.81 -11.41
C PRO A 211 -10.66 3.37 -11.92
N THR A 212 -11.45 2.94 -12.91
CA THR A 212 -11.44 1.60 -13.51
C THR A 212 -10.94 1.59 -14.96
N GLY A 213 -10.26 2.65 -15.38
CA GLY A 213 -9.71 2.75 -16.73
C GLY A 213 -10.73 3.14 -17.81
N PRO A 214 -10.34 3.03 -19.10
CA PRO A 214 -9.05 2.55 -19.57
C PRO A 214 -7.91 3.52 -19.23
N PHE A 215 -6.72 2.98 -18.93
CA PHE A 215 -5.56 3.76 -18.54
C PHE A 215 -4.64 4.08 -19.73
N THR A 216 -3.95 5.21 -19.65
CA THR A 216 -2.95 5.69 -20.61
C THR A 216 -1.65 6.04 -19.91
N ARG A 217 -0.50 5.70 -20.50
CA ARG A 217 0.82 5.94 -19.90
C ARG A 217 1.15 7.44 -19.85
N VAL A 218 1.57 7.93 -18.68
CA VAL A 218 2.10 9.29 -18.47
C VAL A 218 3.63 9.27 -18.62
N SER A 219 4.13 9.16 -19.85
CA SER A 219 5.57 8.98 -20.13
C SER A 219 6.46 10.11 -19.58
N ALA A 220 5.91 11.30 -19.34
CA ALA A 220 6.64 12.38 -18.68
C ALA A 220 7.18 12.00 -17.29
N PHE A 221 6.50 11.09 -16.58
CA PHE A 221 6.93 10.59 -15.28
C PHE A 221 8.24 9.79 -15.34
N ASP A 222 8.60 9.19 -16.49
CA ASP A 222 9.85 8.41 -16.60
C ASP A 222 11.09 9.25 -16.23
N ARG A 223 11.03 10.58 -16.42
CA ARG A 223 12.11 11.50 -16.03
C ARG A 223 12.40 11.49 -14.53
N THR A 224 11.40 11.26 -13.69
CA THR A 224 11.59 11.12 -12.22
C THR A 224 12.45 9.91 -11.88
N MET A 225 12.38 8.85 -12.69
CA MET A 225 13.14 7.62 -12.47
C MET A 225 14.53 7.63 -13.15
N GLU A 226 14.82 8.62 -14.00
CA GLU A 226 16.12 8.71 -14.68
C GLU A 226 17.27 8.85 -13.69
N GLY A 227 18.31 8.02 -13.86
CA GLY A 227 19.49 8.02 -12.98
C GLY A 227 19.29 7.32 -11.64
N LEU A 228 18.10 6.80 -11.35
CA LEU A 228 17.84 5.95 -10.18
C LEU A 228 18.08 4.47 -10.51
N GLU A 229 18.32 3.66 -9.47
CA GLU A 229 18.30 2.20 -9.57
C GLU A 229 16.84 1.69 -9.59
N GLY A 230 16.08 1.96 -10.66
CA GLY A 230 14.63 1.72 -10.73
C GLY A 230 14.19 0.30 -10.32
N ALA A 231 15.01 -0.72 -10.60
CA ALA A 231 14.76 -2.10 -10.16
C ALA A 231 14.62 -2.27 -8.64
N ARG A 232 15.17 -1.35 -7.84
CA ARG A 232 15.22 -1.39 -6.37
C ARG A 232 14.20 -0.49 -5.67
N TYR A 233 13.27 0.10 -6.42
CA TYR A 233 12.15 0.87 -5.89
C TYR A 233 10.85 0.14 -6.14
N GLU A 234 9.98 0.08 -5.14
CA GLU A 234 8.64 -0.53 -5.19
C GLU A 234 7.66 0.29 -4.34
N ALA A 235 6.44 -0.23 -4.13
CA ALA A 235 5.49 0.30 -3.17
C ALA A 235 5.28 1.83 -3.26
N PRO A 236 4.88 2.39 -4.41
CA PRO A 236 4.61 3.81 -4.48
C PRO A 236 3.47 4.19 -3.53
N THR A 237 3.61 5.29 -2.80
CA THR A 237 2.50 5.91 -2.05
C THR A 237 2.67 7.42 -2.07
N ALA A 238 1.59 8.17 -2.18
CA ALA A 238 1.64 9.62 -2.32
C ALA A 238 0.63 10.32 -1.41
N VAL A 239 0.95 11.56 -1.06
CA VAL A 239 0.05 12.42 -0.30
C VAL A 239 0.15 13.85 -0.82
N ARG A 240 -0.97 14.57 -0.74
CA ARG A 240 -1.00 16.01 -0.99
C ARG A 240 -0.62 16.76 0.28
N LEU A 241 0.44 17.57 0.19
CA LEU A 241 0.95 18.41 1.26
C LEU A 241 0.03 19.60 1.52
N GLU A 242 0.19 20.26 2.67
CA GLU A 242 -0.63 21.41 3.09
C GLU A 242 -0.50 22.60 2.13
N ASP A 243 0.67 22.77 1.51
CA ASP A 243 0.91 23.82 0.51
C ASP A 243 0.38 23.47 -0.89
N GLY A 244 -0.25 22.30 -1.04
CA GLY A 244 -0.90 21.84 -2.25
C GLY A 244 -0.04 20.98 -3.17
N ARG A 245 1.28 20.87 -2.92
CA ARG A 245 2.20 20.00 -3.67
C ARG A 245 1.92 18.53 -3.38
N TRP A 246 2.42 17.64 -4.23
CA TRP A 246 2.42 16.19 -4.02
C TRP A 246 3.76 15.71 -3.51
N CYS A 247 3.73 14.81 -2.53
CA CYS A 247 4.89 14.05 -2.09
C CYS A 247 4.66 12.57 -2.38
N LEU A 248 5.48 12.00 -3.25
CA LEU A 248 5.55 10.57 -3.58
C LEU A 248 6.67 9.92 -2.77
N PHE A 249 6.38 8.81 -2.12
CA PHE A 249 7.32 7.97 -1.41
C PHE A 249 7.47 6.68 -2.18
N LEU A 250 8.71 6.27 -2.44
CA LEU A 250 9.04 5.00 -3.09
C LEU A 250 9.90 4.16 -2.15
N ASP A 251 9.49 2.93 -1.86
CA ASP A 251 10.23 2.04 -0.96
C ASP A 251 11.49 1.53 -1.67
N TYR A 252 12.66 1.98 -1.19
CA TYR A 252 13.93 1.52 -1.69
C TYR A 252 14.39 0.29 -0.90
N PHE A 253 14.40 -0.87 -1.55
CA PHE A 253 14.85 -2.14 -0.95
C PHE A 253 16.29 -2.51 -1.33
N GLY A 254 17.07 -1.57 -1.87
CA GLY A 254 18.48 -1.78 -2.16
C GLY A 254 19.41 -1.59 -0.96
N GLY A 255 20.61 -2.16 -1.04
CA GLY A 255 21.68 -1.90 -0.07
C GLY A 255 21.57 -2.71 1.23
N SER A 256 21.95 -2.10 2.36
CA SER A 256 21.87 -2.72 3.68
C SER A 256 20.54 -2.35 4.36
N PRO A 257 20.13 -3.08 5.42
CA PRO A 257 18.93 -2.74 6.19
C PRO A 257 18.93 -1.30 6.75
N GLU A 258 20.09 -0.67 6.93
CA GLU A 258 20.16 0.72 7.38
C GLU A 258 19.89 1.75 6.27
N THR A 259 20.00 1.34 5.01
CA THR A 259 19.78 2.21 3.83
C THR A 259 18.44 1.96 3.14
N GLN A 260 17.72 0.91 3.54
CA GLN A 260 16.41 0.56 2.99
C GLN A 260 15.29 1.39 3.60
N GLY A 261 14.20 1.54 2.85
CA GLY A 261 12.97 2.22 3.25
C GLY A 261 12.58 3.33 2.28
N TYR A 262 11.55 4.09 2.64
CA TYR A 262 10.97 5.10 1.77
C TYR A 262 11.92 6.26 1.43
N VAL A 263 11.98 6.57 0.13
CA VAL A 263 12.63 7.75 -0.42
C VAL A 263 11.55 8.70 -0.95
N PRO A 264 11.51 9.96 -0.48
CA PRO A 264 10.50 10.93 -0.87
C PRO A 264 10.91 11.76 -2.10
N PHE A 265 9.92 12.14 -2.88
CA PHE A 265 10.02 12.99 -4.06
C PHE A 265 8.84 13.98 -4.08
N VAL A 266 9.08 15.24 -4.44
CA VAL A 266 8.07 16.30 -4.41
C VAL A 266 7.81 16.86 -5.81
N ALA A 267 6.55 17.10 -6.14
CA ALA A 267 6.11 17.73 -7.39
C ALA A 267 4.96 18.71 -7.16
N GLU A 268 4.72 19.63 -8.10
CA GLU A 268 3.59 20.56 -8.06
C GLU A 268 2.24 19.91 -8.41
N SER A 269 2.25 18.77 -9.11
CA SER A 269 1.07 18.02 -9.57
C SER A 269 1.46 16.57 -9.87
N LEU A 270 0.50 15.67 -10.01
CA LEU A 270 0.75 14.25 -10.35
C LEU A 270 1.32 14.08 -11.77
N GLU A 271 1.12 15.05 -12.66
CA GLU A 271 1.78 15.11 -13.98
C GLU A 271 3.14 15.82 -13.98
N GLY A 272 3.50 16.41 -12.84
CA GLY A 272 4.74 17.14 -12.65
C GLY A 272 5.95 16.22 -12.63
N GLU A 273 7.14 16.84 -12.69
CA GLU A 273 8.38 16.14 -12.43
C GLU A 273 8.60 16.06 -10.92
N PHE A 274 8.60 14.84 -10.39
CA PHE A 274 8.91 14.57 -8.99
C PHE A 274 10.42 14.66 -8.76
N VAL A 275 10.82 15.54 -7.84
CA VAL A 275 12.22 15.79 -7.48
C VAL A 275 12.53 15.17 -6.13
N ARG A 276 13.59 14.38 -6.06
CA ARG A 276 14.02 13.70 -4.83
C ARG A 276 14.31 14.71 -3.71
N ALA A 277 13.76 14.47 -2.51
CA ALA A 277 13.80 15.40 -1.38
C ALA A 277 14.31 14.76 -0.08
N ASN A 278 15.02 13.62 -0.14
CA ASN A 278 15.36 12.79 1.03
C ASN A 278 16.14 13.49 2.15
N GLU A 279 16.85 14.59 1.90
CA GLU A 279 17.58 15.32 2.94
C GLU A 279 16.65 16.07 3.90
N GLU A 280 15.40 16.30 3.50
CA GLU A 280 14.39 17.04 4.27
C GLU A 280 13.52 16.12 5.14
N PHE A 281 13.69 14.80 5.06
CA PHE A 281 12.79 13.83 5.68
C PHE A 281 13.50 13.01 6.76
N SER A 282 12.77 12.67 7.82
CA SER A 282 13.24 11.76 8.86
C SER A 282 12.19 10.73 9.21
N PHE A 283 12.63 9.49 9.39
CA PHE A 283 11.80 8.39 9.87
C PHE A 283 12.40 7.83 11.17
N PRO A 284 11.58 7.32 12.11
CA PRO A 284 12.07 6.75 13.36
C PRO A 284 12.75 5.39 13.14
N TYR A 285 12.45 4.74 12.02
CA TYR A 285 13.05 3.51 11.50
C TYR A 285 12.66 3.35 10.02
N GLY A 286 13.17 2.33 9.33
CA GLY A 286 12.79 2.04 7.94
C GLY A 286 11.33 1.60 7.83
N PHE A 287 10.45 2.52 7.43
CA PHE A 287 9.08 2.20 7.02
C PHE A 287 9.12 1.44 5.70
N LYS A 288 8.24 0.45 5.54
CA LYS A 288 8.05 -0.35 4.33
C LYS A 288 6.64 -0.16 3.76
N HIS A 289 6.32 -0.81 2.64
CA HIS A 289 5.04 -0.68 1.93
C HIS A 289 3.83 -0.40 2.83
N GLY A 290 3.18 0.74 2.55
CA GLY A 290 2.12 1.30 3.36
C GLY A 290 1.43 2.49 2.65
N THR A 291 0.38 3.03 3.27
CA THR A 291 -0.38 4.19 2.76
C THR A 291 -0.40 5.34 3.76
N ILE A 292 -0.44 6.56 3.23
CA ILE A 292 -0.53 7.80 4.00
C ILE A 292 -1.95 8.37 3.95
N LEU A 293 -2.51 8.71 5.11
CA LEU A 293 -3.82 9.33 5.26
C LEU A 293 -3.68 10.70 5.95
N PRO A 294 -4.20 11.78 5.35
CA PRO A 294 -4.39 13.04 6.07
C PRO A 294 -5.38 12.86 7.24
N ILE A 295 -4.99 13.34 8.42
CA ILE A 295 -5.78 13.24 9.65
C ILE A 295 -6.05 14.62 10.25
N THR A 296 -6.99 14.67 11.19
CA THR A 296 -7.29 15.86 11.98
C THR A 296 -6.28 16.03 13.12
N GLY A 297 -6.19 17.24 13.69
CA GLY A 297 -5.37 17.48 14.88
C GLY A 297 -5.78 16.60 16.07
N GLU A 298 -7.08 16.40 16.28
CA GLU A 298 -7.58 15.55 17.38
C GLU A 298 -7.21 14.07 17.19
N GLU A 299 -7.22 13.57 15.96
CA GLU A 299 -6.76 12.21 15.64
C GLU A 299 -5.24 12.08 15.79
N TYR A 300 -4.47 13.12 15.41
CA TYR A 300 -3.03 13.16 15.61
C TYR A 300 -2.67 13.11 17.10
N GLU A 301 -3.28 13.97 17.92
CA GLU A 301 -3.06 14.00 19.38
C GLU A 301 -3.42 12.65 20.01
N ARG A 302 -4.55 12.05 19.62
CA ARG A 302 -4.96 10.72 20.10
C ARG A 302 -3.94 9.63 19.76
N LEU A 303 -3.39 9.65 18.55
CA LEU A 303 -2.36 8.70 18.12
C LEU A 303 -1.01 8.95 18.81
N GLN A 304 -0.66 10.21 19.06
CA GLN A 304 0.57 10.57 19.76
C GLN A 304 0.56 10.09 21.22
N GLU A 305 -0.60 10.15 21.88
CA GLU A 305 -0.79 9.67 23.26
C GLU A 305 -1.08 8.17 23.35
N TYR A 306 -1.29 7.48 22.22
CA TYR A 306 -1.67 6.08 22.19
C TYR A 306 -0.52 5.17 22.63
N GLU A 307 -0.77 4.43 23.71
CA GLU A 307 0.03 3.29 24.14
C GLU A 307 -0.88 2.07 24.33
N LYS A 308 -0.54 0.98 23.65
CA LYS A 308 -1.26 -0.28 23.81
C LYS A 308 -0.98 -0.86 25.19
N ASP A 309 -2.03 -1.32 25.87
CA ASP A 309 -1.92 -1.93 27.19
C ASP A 309 -0.92 -3.10 27.12
N PRO A 310 0.06 -3.19 28.04
CA PRO A 310 1.05 -4.28 28.03
C PRO A 310 0.46 -5.69 28.03
N SER A 311 -0.79 -5.87 28.48
CA SER A 311 -1.50 -7.16 28.46
C SER A 311 -2.09 -7.52 27.09
N GLU A 312 -2.15 -6.57 26.16
CA GLU A 312 -2.68 -6.71 24.80
C GLU A 312 -1.57 -6.70 23.72
N ARG A 313 -0.30 -6.68 24.15
CA ARG A 313 0.89 -6.69 23.28
C ARG A 313 1.28 -8.09 22.82
#